data_AF-A0A7Y3X8F5-F1
#
_entry.id   AF-A0A7Y3X8F5-F1
#
_cell.length_a   1.000
_cell.length_b   1.000
_cell.length_c   1.000
_cell.angle_alpha   90.00
_cell.angle_beta   90.00
_cell.angle_gamma   90.00
#
_symmetry.space_group_name_H-M   'P 1'
#
loop_
_entity.id
_entity.type
_entity.pdbx_description
1 polymer ?
#
loop_
_entity_poly.entity_id
_entity_poly.type
_entity_poly.pdbx_seq_one_letter_code
_entity_poly.pdbx_strand_id
1 'polypeptide(L)'
;MPPLEVSEDTEVIEIAILDGEGTILLEELVKSIGIIEEGARAVHGITDDELASAPGWPEVAQKVSLLIEGRLVVCHNADFELRMLRQSYTRHGLPMPQS
;
A
#
# COMPACT_ATOMS: atom_id res chain seq x y z
N MET A 1 12.57 10.06 -14.03
CA MET A 1 13.10 9.49 -12.78
C MET A 1 13.15 7.99 -12.97
N PRO A 2 14.29 7.30 -12.81
CA PRO A 2 14.29 5.84 -12.80
C PRO A 2 13.40 5.36 -11.64
N PRO A 3 12.69 4.22 -11.79
CA PRO A 3 11.94 3.65 -10.68
C PRO A 3 12.90 3.41 -9.52
N LEU A 4 12.50 3.80 -8.30
CA LEU A 4 13.21 3.43 -7.09
C LEU A 4 13.40 1.91 -7.10
N GLU A 5 14.62 1.46 -6.87
CA GLU A 5 14.95 0.05 -6.81
C GLU A 5 14.35 -0.50 -5.51
N VAL A 6 13.12 -1.02 -5.60
CA VAL A 6 12.40 -1.58 -4.45
C VAL A 6 12.95 -2.98 -4.13
N SER A 7 13.40 -3.15 -2.89
CA SER A 7 13.89 -4.43 -2.35
C SER A 7 12.73 -5.44 -2.16
N GLU A 8 13.04 -6.69 -1.82
CA GLU A 8 12.00 -7.67 -1.47
C GLU A 8 11.29 -7.36 -0.14
N ASP A 9 11.93 -6.53 0.69
CA ASP A 9 11.42 -6.12 2.00
C ASP A 9 10.54 -4.87 1.97
N THR A 10 10.32 -4.30 0.78
CA THR A 10 9.53 -3.08 0.63
C THR A 10 8.05 -3.38 0.93
N GLU A 11 7.40 -2.47 1.63
CA GLU A 11 5.98 -2.57 1.98
C GLU A 11 5.24 -1.28 1.64
N VAL A 12 3.91 -1.39 1.51
CA VAL A 12 3.01 -0.26 1.29
C VAL A 12 2.91 0.54 2.58
N ILE A 13 3.18 1.85 2.49
CA ILE A 13 3.08 2.81 3.61
C ILE A 13 1.87 3.75 3.48
N GLU A 14 1.19 3.73 2.34
CA GLU A 14 0.02 4.54 2.04
C GLU A 14 -0.82 3.84 0.97
N ILE A 15 -2.14 3.84 1.11
CA ILE A 15 -3.05 3.31 0.11
C ILE A 15 -4.26 4.22 -0.08
N ALA A 16 -4.61 4.46 -1.34
CA ALA A 16 -5.83 5.14 -1.73
C ALA A 16 -6.64 4.28 -2.71
N ILE A 17 -7.96 4.19 -2.49
CA ILE A 17 -8.90 3.52 -3.38
C ILE A 17 -9.98 4.53 -3.73
N LEU A 18 -10.23 4.70 -5.03
CA LEU A 18 -11.27 5.58 -5.55
C LEU A 18 -12.29 4.77 -6.36
N ASP A 19 -13.52 5.25 -6.44
CA ASP A 19 -14.50 4.73 -7.39
C ASP A 19 -14.26 5.27 -8.82
N GLY A 20 -15.09 4.83 -9.77
CA GLY A 20 -14.98 5.25 -11.18
C GLY A 20 -15.32 6.73 -11.43
N GLU A 21 -15.89 7.44 -10.45
CA GLU A 21 -16.17 8.87 -10.52
C GLU A 21 -15.09 9.71 -9.82
N GLY A 22 -14.11 9.05 -9.18
CA GLY A 22 -13.03 9.70 -8.44
C GLY A 22 -13.39 9.99 -6.98
N THR A 23 -14.45 9.40 -6.44
CA THR A 23 -14.77 9.49 -5.01
C THR A 23 -13.78 8.63 -4.22
N ILE A 24 -13.15 9.21 -3.20
CA ILE A 24 -12.25 8.48 -2.30
C ILE A 24 -13.08 7.53 -1.43
N LEU A 25 -12.83 6.24 -1.58
CA LEU A 25 -13.43 5.16 -0.77
C LEU A 25 -12.54 4.78 0.41
N LEU A 26 -11.23 4.91 0.25
CA LEU A 26 -10.21 4.67 1.27
C LEU A 26 -9.01 5.58 0.99
N GLU A 27 -8.46 6.19 2.02
CA GLU A 27 -7.18 6.90 2.00
C GLU A 27 -6.57 6.73 3.39
N GLU A 28 -5.58 5.83 3.49
CA GLU A 28 -4.97 5.47 4.78
C GLU A 28 -3.46 5.32 4.67
N LEU A 29 -2.76 5.88 5.67
CA LEU A 29 -1.38 5.53 5.95
C LEU A 29 -1.30 4.14 6.57
N VAL A 30 -0.16 3.48 6.37
CA VAL A 30 0.13 2.16 6.91
C VAL A 30 1.42 2.21 7.71
N LYS A 31 1.37 1.72 8.94
CA LYS A 31 2.55 1.60 9.79
C LYS A 31 3.56 0.63 9.20
N SER A 32 4.76 1.12 8.90
CA SER A 32 5.87 0.26 8.49
C SER A 32 6.38 -0.60 9.64
N ILE A 33 6.83 -1.80 9.31
CA ILE A 33 7.67 -2.65 10.15
C ILE A 33 9.14 -2.23 9.98
N GLY A 34 9.52 -1.80 8.78
CA GLY A 34 10.89 -1.42 8.43
C GLY A 34 11.22 0.07 8.58
N ILE A 35 12.51 0.39 8.40
CA ILE A 35 12.98 1.78 8.25
C ILE A 35 12.59 2.27 6.86
N ILE A 36 11.95 3.45 6.80
CA ILE A 36 11.69 4.14 5.53
C ILE A 36 13.00 4.70 4.98
N GLU A 37 13.38 4.28 3.78
CA GLU A 37 14.56 4.81 3.08
C GLU A 37 14.41 6.31 2.79
N GLU A 38 15.51 7.06 2.91
CA GLU A 38 15.53 8.51 2.68
C GLU A 38 15.00 8.90 1.28
N GLY A 39 15.26 8.05 0.28
CA GLY A 39 14.77 8.23 -1.08
C GLY A 39 13.24 8.18 -1.19
N ALA A 40 12.57 7.36 -0.39
CA ALA A 40 11.12 7.33 -0.32
C ALA A 40 10.60 8.61 0.36
N ARG A 41 11.20 9.01 1.49
CA ARG A 41 10.85 10.26 2.20
C ARG A 41 10.87 11.49 1.31
N ALA A 42 11.90 11.60 0.47
CA ALA A 42 12.05 12.71 -0.46
C ALA A 42 10.95 12.77 -1.54
N VAL A 43 10.29 11.65 -1.84
CA VAL A 43 9.21 11.56 -2.82
C VAL A 43 7.85 11.83 -2.19
N HIS A 44 7.56 11.22 -1.03
CA HIS A 44 6.23 11.25 -0.42
C HIS A 44 6.05 12.30 0.69
N GLY A 45 7.12 12.74 1.35
CA GLY A 45 7.06 13.71 2.46
C GLY A 45 6.51 13.16 3.79
N ILE A 46 5.93 11.96 3.81
CA ILE A 46 5.47 11.24 5.02
C ILE A 46 6.62 11.03 6.02
N THR A 47 6.34 11.36 7.29
CA THR A 47 7.27 11.24 8.43
C THR A 47 7.13 9.90 9.16
N ASP A 48 8.15 9.52 9.92
CA ASP A 48 8.10 8.31 10.77
C ASP A 48 7.01 8.39 11.84
N ASP A 49 6.76 9.57 12.39
CA ASP A 49 5.75 9.79 13.44
C ASP A 49 4.34 9.56 12.89
N GLU A 50 4.08 10.01 11.66
CA GLU A 50 2.83 9.75 10.95
C GLU A 50 2.62 8.24 10.75
N LEU A 51 3.64 7.52 10.26
CA LEU A 51 3.55 6.06 10.10
C LEU A 51 3.46 5.33 11.44
N ALA A 52 4.14 5.79 12.50
CA ALA A 52 4.13 5.12 13.80
C ALA A 52 2.73 5.12 14.44
N SER A 53 1.94 6.17 14.15
CA SER A 53 0.55 6.36 14.58
C SER A 53 -0.49 5.67 13.69
N ALA A 54 -0.08 5.25 12.48
CA ALA A 54 -0.96 4.63 11.49
C ALA A 54 -1.37 3.20 11.90
N PRO A 55 -2.49 2.68 11.35
CA PRO A 55 -2.85 1.28 11.48
C PRO A 55 -1.80 0.37 10.82
N GLY A 56 -1.64 -0.85 11.33
CA GLY A 56 -0.78 -1.84 10.69
C GLY A 56 -1.41 -2.40 9.41
N TRP A 57 -0.58 -2.95 8.52
CA TRP A 57 -1.05 -3.57 7.28
C TRP A 57 -2.21 -4.56 7.45
N PRO A 58 -2.29 -5.42 8.48
CA PRO A 58 -3.40 -6.35 8.62
C PRO A 58 -4.77 -5.69 8.77
N GLU A 59 -4.84 -4.52 9.40
CA GLU A 59 -6.09 -3.77 9.54
C GLU A 59 -6.49 -3.13 8.21
N VAL A 60 -5.52 -2.50 7.54
CA VAL A 60 -5.75 -1.85 6.23
C VAL A 60 -6.09 -2.88 5.16
N ALA A 61 -5.40 -4.01 5.14
CA ALA A 61 -5.63 -5.13 4.22
C ALA A 61 -7.06 -5.68 4.30
N GLN A 62 -7.68 -5.70 5.49
CA GLN A 62 -9.09 -6.09 5.63
C GLN A 62 -10.02 -5.10 4.94
N LYS A 63 -9.82 -3.80 5.14
CA LYS A 63 -10.59 -2.74 4.47
C LYS A 63 -10.43 -2.81 2.95
N VAL A 64 -9.20 -2.97 2.48
CA VAL A 64 -8.87 -3.12 1.06
C VAL A 64 -9.59 -4.33 0.47
N SER A 65 -9.51 -5.50 1.12
CA SER A 65 -10.14 -6.73 0.65
C SER A 65 -11.66 -6.56 0.46
N LEU A 66 -12.33 -5.95 1.43
CA LEU A 66 -13.77 -5.68 1.36
C LEU A 66 -14.15 -4.71 0.22
N LEU A 67 -13.27 -3.75 -0.08
CA LEU A 67 -13.53 -2.75 -1.11
C LEU A 67 -13.33 -3.31 -2.52
N ILE A 68 -12.41 -4.27 -2.70
CA ILE A 68 -12.06 -4.79 -4.02
C ILE A 68 -12.73 -6.12 -4.38
N GLU A 69 -13.29 -6.84 -3.41
CA GLU A 69 -13.92 -8.15 -3.63
C GLU A 69 -15.00 -8.08 -4.72
N GLY A 70 -14.83 -8.88 -5.78
CA GLY A 70 -15.76 -8.96 -6.90
C GLY A 70 -15.79 -7.72 -7.79
N ARG A 71 -14.75 -6.88 -7.74
CA ARG A 71 -14.64 -5.65 -8.53
C ARG A 71 -13.38 -5.65 -9.39
N LEU A 72 -13.50 -5.04 -10.58
CA LEU A 72 -12.34 -4.75 -11.41
C LEU A 72 -11.54 -3.60 -10.79
N VAL A 73 -10.30 -3.89 -10.39
CA VAL A 73 -9.36 -2.89 -9.87
C VAL A 73 -8.48 -2.38 -11.02
N VAL A 74 -8.38 -1.05 -11.14
CA VAL A 74 -7.51 -0.38 -12.12
C VAL A 74 -6.46 0.43 -11.37
N CYS A 75 -5.21 0.31 -11.78
CA CYS A 75 -4.05 1.01 -11.20
C CYS A 75 -3.12 1.49 -12.32
N HIS A 76 -2.30 2.51 -12.03
CA HIS A 76 -1.50 3.21 -13.04
C HIS A 76 -0.36 2.35 -13.60
N ASN A 77 0.23 1.47 -12.79
CA ASN A 77 1.24 0.49 -13.20
C ASN A 77 0.96 -0.87 -12.54
N ALA A 78 -0.08 -1.55 -13.00
CA ALA A 78 -0.61 -2.76 -12.35
C ALA A 78 0.45 -3.78 -11.92
N ASP A 79 1.50 -4.01 -12.69
CA ASP A 79 2.57 -4.94 -12.32
C ASP A 79 3.35 -4.49 -11.07
N PHE A 80 3.64 -3.19 -10.94
CA PHE A 80 4.32 -2.62 -9.78
C PHE A 80 3.40 -2.61 -8.56
N GLU A 81 2.17 -2.11 -8.69
CA GLU A 81 1.21 -2.05 -7.60
C GLU A 81 0.87 -3.45 -7.07
N LEU A 82 0.65 -4.42 -7.95
CA LEU A 82 0.39 -5.81 -7.55
C LEU A 82 1.61 -6.44 -6.87
N ARG A 83 2.83 -6.11 -7.31
CA ARG A 83 4.05 -6.55 -6.64
C ARG A 83 4.12 -5.97 -5.22
N MET A 84 3.87 -4.67 -5.05
CA MET A 84 3.91 -3.99 -3.75
C MET A 84 2.85 -4.54 -2.78
N LEU A 85 1.62 -4.76 -3.27
CA LEU A 85 0.57 -5.41 -2.50
C LEU A 85 1.01 -6.82 -2.08
N ARG A 86 1.47 -7.65 -3.03
CA ARG A 86 1.89 -9.03 -2.75
C ARG A 86 3.02 -9.09 -1.70
N GLN A 87 4.02 -8.22 -1.80
CA GLN A 87 5.11 -8.13 -0.83
C GLN A 87 4.57 -7.78 0.56
N SER A 88 3.67 -6.79 0.66
CA SER A 88 3.05 -6.37 1.93
C SER A 88 2.20 -7.48 2.56
N TYR A 89 1.35 -8.16 1.76
CA TYR A 89 0.60 -9.34 2.22
C TYR A 89 1.53 -10.45 2.73
N THR A 90 2.58 -10.76 1.98
CA THR A 90 3.54 -11.83 2.33
C THR A 90 4.30 -11.50 3.61
N ARG A 91 4.80 -10.26 3.74
CA ARG A 91 5.57 -9.78 4.90
C ARG A 91 4.77 -9.87 6.20
N HIS A 92 3.46 -9.68 6.12
CA HIS A 92 2.54 -9.78 7.27
C HIS A 92 1.87 -11.16 7.40
N GLY A 93 2.26 -12.15 6.58
CA GLY A 93 1.73 -13.52 6.65
C GLY A 93 0.25 -13.65 6.24
N LEU A 94 -0.25 -12.75 5.41
CA LEU A 94 -1.64 -12.69 4.97
C LEU A 94 -1.83 -13.21 3.54
N PRO A 95 -2.96 -13.86 3.22
CA PRO A 95 -3.28 -14.26 1.87
C PRO A 95 -3.65 -13.03 1.02
N MET A 96 -3.26 -13.05 -0.26
CA MET A 96 -3.68 -12.02 -1.21
C MET A 96 -5.20 -12.11 -1.44
N PRO A 97 -5.94 -11.00 -1.39
CA PRO A 97 -7.37 -10.99 -1.70
C PRO A 97 -7.60 -11.34 -3.17
N GLN A 98 -8.75 -11.96 -3.43
CA GLN A 98 -9.22 -12.22 -4.79
C GLN A 98 -10.09 -11.04 -5.23
N SER A 99 -9.72 -10.41 -6.35
CA SER A 99 -10.53 -9.38 -7.02
C SER A 99 -11.49 -10.02 -8.02
#